data_AF-A0A928SXM1-F1
#
_entry.id   AF-A0A928SXM1-F1
#
_cell.length_a   1.000
_cell.length_b   1.000
_cell.length_c   1.000
_cell.angle_alpha   90.00
_cell.angle_beta   90.00
_cell.angle_gamma   90.00
#
_symmetry.space_group_name_H-M   'P 1'
#
loop_
_entity.id
_entity.type
_entity.pdbx_description
1 polymer ?
#
loop_
_entity_poly.entity_id
_entity_poly.type
_entity_poly.pdbx_seq_one_letter_code
_entity_poly.pdbx_strand_id
1 'polypeptide(L)'
;MSWDECHDWTNAVYRAREHWTPAFDGEQYSLGRAWYTHLEEDLSEDYFANARASDRLVEATLPGMQRRMIEAVAALTGGRAAQRAEWCGPGVHVFPNGEVVARRGGVVHFDTEGLTDEHIRGRKPALSLLVMLQAPQRGGGIALWDVRYSGADEATEAELEMPSTIVEYGVGELCVFDSYRLHQIQPFGGRRDRISVTAHAAEVEPGSWEVWF
;
A
#
# COMPACT_ATOMS: atom_id res chain seq x y z
N MET A 1 11.85 -2.05 11.20
CA MET A 1 11.20 -2.62 12.41
C MET A 1 11.96 -3.86 12.86
N SER A 2 11.81 -4.32 14.11
CA SER A 2 12.45 -5.56 14.55
C SER A 2 11.72 -6.78 14.00
N TRP A 3 12.44 -7.90 13.91
CA TRP A 3 11.85 -9.16 13.44
C TRP A 3 10.72 -9.64 14.36
N ASP A 4 10.92 -9.59 15.68
CA ASP A 4 9.92 -10.01 16.68
C ASP A 4 8.63 -9.21 16.56
N GLU A 5 8.75 -7.90 16.35
CA GLU A 5 7.59 -7.03 16.19
C GLU A 5 6.80 -7.34 14.90
N CYS A 6 7.51 -7.52 13.77
CA CYS A 6 6.87 -7.94 12.53
C CYS A 6 6.19 -9.30 12.67
N HIS A 7 6.78 -10.23 13.43
CA HIS A 7 6.19 -11.53 13.72
C HIS A 7 4.92 -11.39 14.57
N ASP A 8 4.94 -10.58 15.62
CA ASP A 8 3.79 -10.34 16.49
C ASP A 8 2.62 -9.68 15.76
N TRP A 9 2.91 -8.66 14.94
CA TRP A 9 1.92 -8.02 14.09
C TRP A 9 1.37 -8.97 13.03
N THR A 10 2.20 -9.79 12.40
CA THR A 10 1.75 -10.83 11.46
C THR A 10 0.76 -11.78 12.14
N ASN A 11 1.10 -12.26 13.34
CA ASN A 11 0.21 -13.13 14.11
C ASN A 11 -1.10 -12.42 14.49
N ALA A 12 -1.06 -11.12 14.80
CA ALA A 12 -2.26 -10.32 15.09
C ALA A 12 -3.15 -10.17 13.86
N VAL A 13 -2.58 -9.89 12.69
CA VAL A 13 -3.29 -9.82 11.40
C VAL A 13 -4.01 -11.13 11.12
N TYR A 14 -3.36 -12.28 11.33
CA TYR A 14 -4.00 -13.59 11.17
C TYR A 14 -5.12 -13.85 12.18
N ARG A 15 -4.97 -13.42 13.44
CA ARG A 15 -6.06 -13.53 14.44
C ARG A 15 -7.27 -12.68 14.07
N ALA A 16 -7.05 -11.56 13.39
CA ALA A 16 -8.11 -10.66 12.92
C ALA A 16 -8.68 -11.06 11.54
N ARG A 17 -8.52 -12.31 11.09
CA ARG A 17 -8.94 -12.76 9.76
C ARG A 17 -10.43 -12.55 9.46
N GLU A 18 -11.28 -12.63 10.48
CA GLU A 18 -12.72 -12.36 10.33
C GLU A 18 -13.05 -10.91 10.00
N HIS A 19 -12.09 -10.00 10.18
CA HIS A 19 -12.22 -8.58 9.87
C HIS A 19 -11.47 -8.17 8.61
N TRP A 20 -10.95 -9.12 7.83
CA TRP A 20 -10.33 -8.81 6.56
C TRP A 20 -11.38 -8.38 5.55
N THR A 21 -11.14 -7.25 4.89
CA THR A 21 -11.93 -6.78 3.75
C THR A 21 -11.41 -7.47 2.49
N PRO A 22 -12.18 -8.34 1.84
CA PRO A 22 -11.80 -8.89 0.54
C PRO A 22 -11.86 -7.81 -0.53
N ALA A 23 -11.08 -7.97 -1.59
CA ALA A 23 -11.07 -7.10 -2.76
C ALA A 23 -10.92 -7.95 -4.03
N PHE A 24 -11.52 -7.51 -5.13
CA PHE A 24 -11.43 -8.15 -6.45
C PHE A 24 -11.79 -9.63 -6.38
N ASP A 25 -12.99 -9.94 -5.90
CA ASP A 25 -13.47 -11.32 -5.70
C ASP A 25 -12.57 -12.19 -4.80
N GLY A 26 -11.84 -11.56 -3.88
CA GLY A 26 -10.99 -12.23 -2.89
C GLY A 26 -9.59 -12.59 -3.38
N GLU A 27 -9.12 -11.96 -4.47
CA GLU A 27 -7.74 -12.09 -4.96
C GLU A 27 -6.71 -11.47 -4.00
N GLN A 28 -7.13 -10.47 -3.23
CA GLN A 28 -6.36 -9.85 -2.17
C GLN A 28 -7.27 -9.46 -1.01
N TYR A 29 -6.66 -9.21 0.15
CA TYR A 29 -7.37 -8.82 1.36
C TYR A 29 -6.68 -7.62 2.01
N SER A 30 -7.43 -6.88 2.81
CA SER A 30 -6.87 -5.85 3.66
C SER A 30 -7.39 -5.91 5.09
N LEU A 31 -6.55 -5.51 6.05
CA LEU A 31 -6.99 -5.10 7.37
C LEU A 31 -6.89 -3.58 7.44
N GLY A 32 -8.03 -2.94 7.66
CA GLY A 32 -8.24 -1.55 7.25
C GLY A 32 -9.09 -1.51 5.97
N ARG A 33 -9.29 -0.32 5.44
CA ARG A 33 -9.97 -0.12 4.15
C ARG A 33 -9.02 0.63 3.24
N ALA A 34 -8.64 0.02 2.13
CA ALA A 34 -7.79 0.63 1.11
C ALA A 34 -8.65 1.48 0.16
N TRP A 35 -8.28 2.74 -0.06
CA TRP A 35 -9.08 3.66 -0.87
C TRP A 35 -9.25 3.16 -2.30
N TYR A 36 -8.18 2.76 -2.97
CA TYR A 36 -8.21 2.36 -4.38
C TYR A 36 -9.18 1.20 -4.63
N THR A 37 -9.17 0.19 -3.75
CA THR A 37 -10.10 -0.95 -3.83
C THR A 37 -11.55 -0.49 -3.73
N HIS A 38 -11.86 0.37 -2.76
CA HIS A 38 -13.23 0.84 -2.58
C HIS A 38 -13.66 1.77 -3.71
N LEU A 39 -12.72 2.48 -4.33
CA LEU A 39 -13.00 3.29 -5.51
C LEU A 39 -13.33 2.38 -6.72
N GLU A 40 -12.50 1.38 -7.00
CA GLU A 40 -12.65 0.48 -8.14
C GLU A 40 -13.88 -0.44 -8.03
N GLU A 41 -14.28 -0.80 -6.81
CA GLU A 41 -15.46 -1.64 -6.56
C GLU A 41 -16.76 -0.83 -6.35
N ASP A 42 -16.75 0.49 -6.58
CA ASP A 42 -17.92 1.38 -6.38
C ASP A 42 -18.45 1.40 -4.92
N LEU A 43 -17.53 1.31 -3.96
CA LEU A 43 -17.76 1.28 -2.51
C LEU A 43 -17.22 2.53 -1.79
N SER A 44 -17.07 3.65 -2.50
CA SER A 44 -16.49 4.89 -1.94
C SER A 44 -17.31 5.45 -0.77
N GLU A 45 -18.65 5.38 -0.83
CA GLU A 45 -19.50 5.82 0.29
C GLU A 45 -19.27 4.96 1.54
N ASP A 46 -19.12 3.65 1.36
CA ASP A 46 -18.86 2.70 2.45
C ASP A 46 -17.48 2.92 3.09
N TYR A 47 -16.47 3.30 2.28
CA TYR A 47 -15.15 3.69 2.78
C TYR A 47 -15.25 4.84 3.79
N PHE A 48 -15.85 5.96 3.38
CA PHE A 48 -15.94 7.15 4.25
C PHE A 48 -16.88 6.96 5.43
N ALA A 49 -17.99 6.24 5.25
CA ALA A 49 -18.93 5.93 6.33
C ALA A 49 -18.25 5.14 7.46
N ASN A 50 -17.25 4.32 7.13
CA ASN A 50 -16.60 3.41 8.07
C ASN A 50 -15.15 3.75 8.40
N ALA A 51 -14.57 4.83 7.86
CA ALA A 51 -13.14 5.14 8.00
C ALA A 51 -12.66 5.13 9.46
N ARG A 52 -13.36 5.84 10.35
CA ARG A 52 -13.04 5.87 11.80
C ARG A 52 -13.20 4.51 12.50
N ALA A 53 -14.12 3.67 12.03
CA ALA A 53 -14.28 2.32 12.59
C ALA A 53 -13.13 1.42 12.13
N SER A 54 -12.72 1.56 10.86
CA SER A 54 -11.59 0.89 10.25
C SER A 54 -10.28 1.20 10.97
N ASP A 55 -9.98 2.49 11.19
CA ASP A 55 -8.77 2.91 11.91
C ASP A 55 -8.72 2.36 13.34
N ARG A 56 -9.85 2.37 14.06
CA ARG A 56 -9.93 1.80 15.41
C ARG A 56 -9.67 0.30 15.42
N LEU A 57 -10.15 -0.43 14.42
CA LEU A 57 -9.87 -1.86 14.27
C LEU A 57 -8.38 -2.10 14.00
N VAL A 58 -7.79 -1.31 13.09
CA VAL A 58 -6.36 -1.40 12.77
C VAL A 58 -5.52 -1.12 14.01
N GLU A 59 -5.79 -0.03 14.73
CA GLU A 59 -5.05 0.35 15.94
C GLU A 59 -5.25 -0.66 17.09
N ALA A 60 -6.45 -1.26 17.23
CA ALA A 60 -6.68 -2.32 18.19
C ALA A 60 -5.91 -3.61 17.86
N THR A 61 -5.67 -3.87 16.56
CA THR A 61 -4.99 -5.09 16.08
C THR A 61 -3.47 -4.91 16.01
N LEU A 62 -2.98 -3.74 15.59
CA LEU A 62 -1.57 -3.38 15.45
C LEU A 62 -1.29 -2.04 16.14
N PRO A 63 -1.23 -2.00 17.49
CA PRO A 63 -1.10 -0.74 18.23
C PRO A 63 0.12 0.09 17.80
N GLY A 64 -0.12 1.35 17.47
CA GLY A 64 0.88 2.32 17.06
C GLY A 64 1.41 2.15 15.63
N MET A 65 0.91 1.19 14.85
CA MET A 65 1.36 0.96 13.47
C MET A 65 1.09 2.19 12.58
N GLN A 66 -0.13 2.73 12.63
CA GLN A 66 -0.52 3.88 11.80
C GLN A 66 0.35 5.11 12.10
N ARG A 67 0.56 5.39 13.40
CA ARG A 67 1.43 6.48 13.85
C ARG A 67 2.85 6.32 13.30
N ARG A 68 3.43 5.12 13.36
CA ARG A 68 4.80 4.88 12.88
C ARG A 68 4.95 5.06 11.38
N MET A 69 3.95 4.68 10.60
CA MET A 69 3.97 4.93 9.15
C MET A 69 3.91 6.42 8.85
N ILE A 70 3.10 7.20 9.59
CA ILE A 70 3.07 8.66 9.47
C ILE A 70 4.42 9.27 9.88
N GLU A 71 5.02 8.80 10.98
CA GLU A 71 6.36 9.22 11.42
C GLU A 71 7.44 8.88 10.38
N ALA A 72 7.31 7.74 9.68
CA ALA A 72 8.22 7.37 8.59
C ALA A 72 8.12 8.35 7.42
N VAL A 73 6.91 8.77 7.03
CA VAL A 73 6.72 9.83 6.01
C VAL A 73 7.41 11.12 6.44
N ALA A 74 7.18 11.57 7.68
CA ALA A 74 7.83 12.79 8.20
C ALA A 74 9.37 12.68 8.19
N ALA A 75 9.93 11.52 8.56
CA ALA A 75 11.37 11.28 8.56
C ALA A 75 11.97 11.26 7.15
N LEU A 76 11.28 10.66 6.18
CA LEU A 76 11.73 10.57 4.79
C LEU A 76 11.71 11.92 4.08
N THR A 77 10.71 12.75 4.37
CA THR A 77 10.49 14.02 3.66
C THR A 77 11.15 15.20 4.37
N GLY A 78 11.52 15.04 5.65
CA GLY A 78 11.95 16.14 6.51
C GLY A 78 10.81 17.12 6.87
N GLY A 79 9.57 16.79 6.49
CA GLY A 79 8.38 17.61 6.70
C GLY A 79 7.53 17.15 7.88
N ARG A 80 6.34 17.74 7.98
CA ARG A 80 5.26 17.29 8.86
C ARG A 80 4.38 16.33 8.09
N ALA A 81 3.97 15.24 8.72
CA ALA A 81 3.01 14.30 8.16
C ALA A 81 1.84 14.11 9.13
N ALA A 82 0.64 13.98 8.58
CA ALA A 82 -0.57 13.65 9.31
C ALA A 82 -1.44 12.70 8.48
N GLN A 83 -2.30 11.94 9.14
CA GLN A 83 -3.36 11.23 8.43
C GLN A 83 -4.26 12.25 7.73
N ARG A 84 -4.65 11.97 6.48
CA ARG A 84 -5.62 12.79 5.76
C ARG A 84 -6.95 12.81 6.52
N ALA A 85 -7.51 14.00 6.70
CA ALA A 85 -8.76 14.15 7.44
C ALA A 85 -9.88 13.32 6.79
N GLU A 86 -10.61 12.56 7.61
CA GLU A 86 -11.76 11.72 7.22
C GLU A 86 -11.43 10.45 6.40
N TRP A 87 -10.18 10.27 5.99
CA TRP A 87 -9.73 9.06 5.28
C TRP A 87 -9.23 8.02 6.27
N CYS A 88 -9.13 6.76 5.82
CA CYS A 88 -8.43 5.74 6.59
C CYS A 88 -6.93 6.05 6.62
N GLY A 89 -6.31 5.83 7.78
CA GLY A 89 -4.87 5.85 7.91
C GLY A 89 -4.24 4.58 7.33
N PRO A 90 -2.91 4.43 7.46
CA PRO A 90 -2.16 3.26 7.00
C PRO A 90 -2.83 1.93 7.38
N GLY A 91 -2.79 0.96 6.48
CA GLY A 91 -3.43 -0.35 6.66
C GLY A 91 -2.49 -1.50 6.31
N VAL A 92 -3.05 -2.71 6.26
CA VAL A 92 -2.30 -3.93 5.93
C VAL A 92 -2.90 -4.56 4.70
N HIS A 93 -2.08 -4.87 3.70
CA HIS A 93 -2.44 -5.79 2.64
C HIS A 93 -2.00 -7.22 2.97
N VAL A 94 -2.88 -8.17 2.68
CA VAL A 94 -2.64 -9.61 2.76
C VAL A 94 -2.87 -10.22 1.39
N PHE A 95 -1.81 -10.81 0.84
CA PHE A 95 -1.86 -11.55 -0.42
C PHE A 95 -1.67 -13.04 -0.13
N PRO A 96 -2.75 -13.83 -0.16
CA PRO A 96 -2.64 -15.23 0.21
C PRO A 96 -1.75 -16.02 -0.75
N ASN A 97 -1.01 -16.97 -0.19
CA ASN A 97 -0.18 -17.88 -0.96
C ASN A 97 -1.04 -18.71 -1.91
N GLY A 98 -0.53 -18.89 -3.13
CA GLY A 98 -1.19 -19.71 -4.14
C GLY A 98 -2.35 -19.02 -4.86
N GLU A 99 -2.80 -17.83 -4.45
CA GLU A 99 -3.88 -17.08 -5.12
C GLU A 99 -3.39 -16.28 -6.35
N VAL A 100 -4.29 -15.50 -6.97
CA VAL A 100 -4.03 -14.83 -8.26
C VAL A 100 -2.77 -13.97 -8.22
N VAL A 101 -2.65 -13.08 -7.23
CA VAL A 101 -1.46 -12.22 -7.08
C VAL A 101 -0.19 -13.04 -6.87
N ALA A 102 -0.25 -14.14 -6.10
CA ALA A 102 0.90 -15.02 -5.92
C ALA A 102 1.34 -15.66 -7.26
N ARG A 103 0.37 -16.09 -8.08
CA ARG A 103 0.64 -16.79 -9.34
C ARG A 103 1.08 -15.88 -10.47
N ARG A 104 0.52 -14.66 -10.55
CA ARG A 104 0.64 -13.77 -11.72
C ARG A 104 1.27 -12.41 -11.42
N GLY A 105 1.46 -12.08 -10.14
CA GLY A 105 1.74 -10.71 -9.72
C GLY A 105 0.47 -9.89 -9.60
N GLY A 106 0.61 -8.68 -9.06
CA GLY A 106 -0.47 -7.69 -9.02
C GLY A 106 -0.74 -7.08 -10.40
N VAL A 107 -1.77 -6.26 -10.50
CA VAL A 107 -1.98 -5.41 -11.68
C VAL A 107 -0.83 -4.40 -11.78
N VAL A 108 -0.37 -4.12 -13.00
CA VAL A 108 0.64 -3.09 -13.25
C VAL A 108 -0.06 -1.74 -13.28
N HIS A 109 0.30 -0.82 -12.38
CA HIS A 109 -0.44 0.44 -12.20
C HIS A 109 0.46 1.56 -11.64
N PHE A 110 -0.15 2.75 -11.50
CA PHE A 110 0.37 3.90 -10.77
C PHE A 110 -0.50 4.10 -9.52
N ASP A 111 0.06 4.58 -8.42
CA ASP A 111 -0.72 4.89 -7.21
C ASP A 111 -1.25 6.33 -7.27
N THR A 112 -2.11 6.62 -8.24
CA THR A 112 -2.71 7.95 -8.42
C THR A 112 -4.02 8.11 -7.65
N GLU A 113 -4.57 7.03 -7.11
CA GLU A 113 -5.85 7.00 -6.41
C GLU A 113 -5.76 7.78 -5.09
N GLY A 114 -6.62 8.78 -4.98
CA GLY A 114 -6.62 9.69 -3.83
C GLY A 114 -5.67 10.88 -3.97
N LEU A 115 -4.97 11.03 -5.09
CA LEU A 115 -4.38 12.31 -5.46
C LEU A 115 -5.47 13.26 -5.97
N THR A 116 -5.42 14.52 -5.56
CA THR A 116 -6.34 15.55 -6.10
C THR A 116 -5.91 15.97 -7.51
N ASP A 117 -6.82 16.55 -8.29
CA ASP A 117 -6.50 17.14 -9.59
C ASP A 117 -5.30 18.10 -9.55
N GLU A 118 -5.13 18.82 -8.44
CA GLU A 118 -4.00 19.72 -8.26
C GLU A 118 -2.68 18.95 -8.11
N HIS A 119 -2.67 17.84 -7.35
CA HIS A 119 -1.50 16.98 -7.25
C HIS A 119 -1.14 16.42 -8.63
N ILE A 120 -2.12 15.86 -9.34
CA ILE A 120 -1.93 15.29 -10.66
C ILE A 120 -1.40 16.33 -11.66
N ARG A 121 -2.08 17.47 -11.79
CA ARG A 121 -1.73 18.52 -12.76
C ARG A 121 -0.40 19.19 -12.44
N GLY A 122 -0.11 19.39 -11.16
CA GLY A 122 1.14 19.99 -10.68
C GLY A 122 2.29 19.02 -10.52
N ARG A 123 2.05 17.71 -10.65
CA ARG A 123 2.99 16.64 -10.29
C ARG A 123 3.60 16.87 -8.90
N LYS A 124 2.75 17.28 -7.95
CA LYS A 124 3.17 17.50 -6.55
C LYS A 124 3.73 16.18 -5.98
N PRO A 125 4.77 16.21 -5.13
CA PRO A 125 5.38 15.01 -4.57
C PRO A 125 4.36 14.05 -3.94
N ALA A 126 4.47 12.78 -4.30
CA ALA A 126 3.66 11.70 -3.76
C ALA A 126 4.51 10.43 -3.60
N LEU A 127 4.29 9.68 -2.52
CA LEU A 127 5.06 8.51 -2.12
C LEU A 127 4.16 7.34 -1.77
N SER A 128 4.58 6.16 -2.17
CA SER A 128 4.01 4.88 -1.74
C SER A 128 5.01 4.15 -0.85
N LEU A 129 4.53 3.69 0.30
CA LEU A 129 5.33 3.12 1.36
C LEU A 129 4.84 1.71 1.70
N LEU A 130 5.76 0.74 1.71
CA LEU A 130 5.48 -0.66 2.02
C LEU A 130 6.45 -1.17 3.08
N VAL A 131 5.94 -1.66 4.22
CA VAL A 131 6.76 -2.38 5.20
C VAL A 131 6.39 -3.85 5.17
N MET A 132 7.35 -4.72 4.90
CA MET A 132 7.11 -6.16 4.89
C MET A 132 6.94 -6.68 6.32
N LEU A 133 5.76 -7.22 6.65
CA LEU A 133 5.54 -7.92 7.92
C LEU A 133 5.88 -9.41 7.80
N GLN A 134 5.44 -10.03 6.69
CA GLN A 134 5.76 -11.41 6.36
C GLN A 134 6.12 -11.51 4.88
N ALA A 135 7.38 -11.83 4.61
CA ALA A 135 7.83 -12.13 3.26
C ALA A 135 7.34 -13.53 2.83
N PRO A 136 7.00 -13.70 1.53
CA PRO A 136 6.86 -15.03 0.95
C PRO A 136 8.21 -15.77 0.96
N GLN A 137 8.22 -17.06 0.66
CA GLN A 137 9.48 -17.83 0.68
C GLN A 137 10.38 -17.53 -0.54
N ARG A 138 9.80 -17.00 -1.62
CA ARG A 138 10.49 -16.55 -2.84
C ARG A 138 9.65 -15.52 -3.59
N GLY A 139 10.29 -14.60 -4.31
CA GLY A 139 9.64 -13.57 -5.12
C GLY A 139 8.92 -12.51 -4.28
N GLY A 140 7.92 -11.84 -4.87
CA GLY A 140 7.06 -10.89 -4.14
C GLY A 140 7.67 -9.51 -3.87
N GLY A 141 8.80 -9.20 -4.51
CA GLY A 141 9.34 -7.85 -4.57
C GLY A 141 8.44 -6.91 -5.40
N ILE A 142 8.87 -5.67 -5.57
CA ILE A 142 8.19 -4.69 -6.42
C ILE A 142 8.99 -4.51 -7.70
N ALA A 143 8.38 -4.76 -8.85
CA ALA A 143 8.93 -4.28 -10.11
C ALA A 143 8.60 -2.80 -10.27
N LEU A 144 9.62 -2.01 -10.61
CA LEU A 144 9.52 -0.59 -10.90
C LEU A 144 10.03 -0.35 -12.32
N TRP A 145 9.19 0.20 -13.18
CA TRP A 145 9.59 0.66 -14.50
C TRP A 145 10.05 2.10 -14.41
N ASP A 146 11.00 2.52 -15.26
CA ASP A 146 11.30 3.95 -15.41
C ASP A 146 10.28 4.65 -16.31
N VAL A 147 9.01 4.48 -15.95
CA VAL A 147 7.83 5.03 -16.61
C VAL A 147 7.08 5.86 -15.58
N ARG A 148 6.74 7.10 -15.95
CA ARG A 148 6.00 8.03 -15.09
C ARG A 148 4.61 8.26 -15.63
N TYR A 149 3.65 8.38 -14.72
CA TYR A 149 2.27 8.70 -15.02
C TYR A 149 2.19 9.90 -15.96
N SER A 150 1.43 9.74 -17.06
CA SER A 150 1.28 10.74 -18.11
C SER A 150 -0.16 11.27 -18.23
N GLY A 151 -1.06 10.83 -17.34
CA GLY A 151 -2.48 11.19 -17.35
C GLY A 151 -3.41 10.06 -17.79
N ALA A 152 -2.90 8.85 -17.99
CA ALA A 152 -3.66 7.63 -18.22
C ALA A 152 -3.27 6.59 -17.18
N ASP A 153 -4.28 5.96 -16.56
CA ASP A 153 -4.06 5.00 -15.46
C ASP A 153 -3.62 3.63 -15.98
N GLU A 154 -3.97 3.29 -17.22
CA GLU A 154 -3.53 2.08 -17.90
C GLU A 154 -2.16 2.27 -18.56
N ALA A 155 -1.23 1.35 -18.30
CA ALA A 155 0.04 1.28 -19.00
C ALA A 155 -0.15 0.85 -20.47
N THR A 156 0.59 1.48 -21.37
CA THR A 156 0.66 1.08 -22.77
C THR A 156 1.52 -0.18 -22.94
N GLU A 157 1.30 -0.93 -24.04
CA GLU A 157 2.13 -2.10 -24.37
C GLU A 157 3.63 -1.73 -24.44
N ALA A 158 3.96 -0.58 -25.02
CA ALA A 158 5.33 -0.11 -25.13
C ALA A 158 5.98 0.17 -23.76
N GLU A 159 5.22 0.69 -22.79
CA GLU A 159 5.71 0.90 -21.42
C GLU A 159 5.93 -0.43 -20.70
N LEU A 160 5.06 -1.42 -20.92
CA LEU A 160 5.19 -2.76 -20.33
C LEU A 160 6.40 -3.53 -20.88
N GLU A 161 6.81 -3.26 -22.12
CA GLU A 161 8.01 -3.83 -22.75
C GLU A 161 9.32 -3.21 -22.24
N MET A 162 9.26 -2.05 -21.55
CA MET A 162 10.45 -1.42 -21.00
C MET A 162 11.07 -2.27 -19.88
N PRO A 163 12.40 -2.22 -19.70
CA PRO A 163 13.05 -2.88 -18.56
C PRO A 163 12.54 -2.34 -17.23
N SER A 164 12.24 -3.24 -16.30
CA SER A 164 11.94 -2.92 -14.92
C SER A 164 13.08 -3.33 -13.99
N THR A 165 13.18 -2.65 -12.85
CA THR A 165 14.05 -3.05 -11.73
C THR A 165 13.20 -3.74 -10.68
N ILE A 166 13.63 -4.91 -10.22
CA ILE A 166 12.98 -5.60 -9.10
C ILE A 166 13.62 -5.12 -7.79
N VAL A 167 12.82 -4.48 -6.95
CA VAL A 167 13.20 -4.10 -5.59
C VAL A 167 12.79 -5.22 -4.65
N GLU A 168 13.78 -5.95 -4.16
CA GLU A 168 13.62 -6.91 -3.07
C GLU A 168 13.72 -6.18 -1.72
N TYR A 169 12.84 -6.53 -0.79
CA TYR A 169 12.85 -5.99 0.57
C TYR A 169 12.31 -7.05 1.55
N GLY A 170 13.03 -7.20 2.65
CA GLY A 170 12.82 -8.21 3.68
C GLY A 170 11.92 -7.75 4.82
N VAL A 171 11.65 -8.68 5.73
CA VAL A 171 10.82 -8.43 6.93
C VAL A 171 11.36 -7.25 7.74
N GLY A 172 10.50 -6.28 8.01
CA GLY A 172 10.80 -5.06 8.76
C GLY A 172 11.49 -3.97 7.95
N GLU A 173 11.82 -4.21 6.68
CA GLU A 173 12.35 -3.21 5.75
C GLU A 173 11.21 -2.40 5.12
N LEU A 174 11.50 -1.13 4.86
CA LEU A 174 10.61 -0.17 4.23
C LEU A 174 11.03 0.01 2.77
N CYS A 175 10.15 -0.34 1.84
CA CYS A 175 10.24 0.02 0.44
C CYS A 175 9.47 1.34 0.22
N VAL A 176 10.11 2.30 -0.43
CA VAL A 176 9.51 3.60 -0.78
C VAL A 176 9.74 3.86 -2.25
N PHE A 177 8.70 4.30 -2.95
CA PHE A 177 8.81 4.72 -4.34
C PHE A 177 7.86 5.88 -4.63
N ASP A 178 8.13 6.56 -5.74
CA ASP A 178 7.32 7.65 -6.27
C ASP A 178 5.96 7.08 -6.74
N SER A 179 4.85 7.58 -6.20
CA SER A 179 3.50 7.09 -6.52
C SER A 179 3.14 7.25 -8.00
N TYR A 180 3.79 8.18 -8.71
CA TYR A 180 3.62 8.34 -10.15
C TYR A 180 4.46 7.37 -10.98
N ARG A 181 5.18 6.43 -10.36
CA ARG A 181 5.99 5.44 -11.08
C ARG A 181 5.21 4.15 -11.31
N LEU A 182 5.28 3.66 -12.54
CA LEU A 182 4.63 2.41 -12.90
C LEU A 182 5.27 1.27 -12.12
N HIS A 183 4.44 0.45 -11.50
CA HIS A 183 4.91 -0.60 -10.62
C HIS A 183 3.98 -1.81 -10.55
N GLN A 184 4.50 -2.90 -9.99
CA GLN A 184 3.78 -4.17 -9.86
C GLN A 184 4.35 -4.99 -8.71
N ILE A 185 3.48 -5.60 -7.89
CA ILE A 185 3.89 -6.69 -7.01
C ILE A 185 4.26 -7.90 -7.89
N GLN A 186 5.48 -8.40 -7.74
CA GLN A 186 5.94 -9.56 -8.50
C GLN A 186 5.26 -10.86 -8.03
N PRO A 187 5.11 -11.86 -8.92
CA PRO A 187 4.71 -13.21 -8.52
C PRO A 187 5.56 -13.73 -7.36
N PHE A 188 4.95 -14.55 -6.50
CA PHE A 188 5.63 -15.12 -5.35
C PHE A 188 5.17 -16.54 -5.04
N GLY A 189 5.97 -17.26 -4.27
CA GLY A 189 5.69 -18.66 -4.01
C GLY A 189 6.12 -19.17 -2.65
N GLY A 190 5.69 -20.40 -2.37
CA GLY A 190 5.87 -21.05 -1.09
C GLY A 190 4.54 -21.26 -0.38
N ARG A 191 4.60 -21.40 0.95
CA ARG A 191 3.48 -21.69 1.84
C ARG A 191 3.11 -20.51 2.75
N ARG A 192 3.74 -19.35 2.54
CA ARG A 192 3.53 -18.13 3.33
C ARG A 192 2.85 -17.10 2.48
N ASP A 193 1.85 -16.45 3.05
CA ASP A 193 1.24 -15.26 2.46
C ASP A 193 2.26 -14.12 2.46
N ARG A 194 2.10 -13.18 1.53
CA ARG A 194 2.84 -11.92 1.56
C ARG A 194 1.99 -10.91 2.32
N ILE A 195 2.52 -10.37 3.41
CA ILE A 195 1.80 -9.41 4.26
C ILE A 195 2.65 -8.16 4.43
N SER A 196 2.07 -7.01 4.10
CA SER A 196 2.74 -5.71 4.21
C SER A 196 1.83 -4.66 4.81
N VAL A 197 2.41 -3.78 5.64
CA VAL A 197 1.80 -2.49 5.95
C VAL A 197 1.98 -1.60 4.73
N THR A 198 0.93 -0.87 4.37
CA THR A 198 0.93 0.04 3.22
C THR A 198 0.40 1.41 3.63
N ALA A 199 1.02 2.45 3.08
CA ALA A 199 0.57 3.82 3.17
C ALA A 199 0.90 4.58 1.89
N HIS A 200 0.04 5.52 1.53
CA HIS A 200 0.28 6.52 0.49
C HIS A 200 0.40 7.87 1.14
N ALA A 201 1.21 8.75 0.57
CA ALA A 201 1.41 10.10 1.07
C ALA A 201 1.55 11.10 -0.05
N ALA A 202 1.01 12.31 0.14
CA ALA A 202 1.16 13.41 -0.81
C ALA A 202 1.41 14.73 -0.10
N GLU A 203 2.26 15.56 -0.71
CA GLU A 203 2.57 16.90 -0.23
C GLU A 203 1.45 17.88 -0.62
N VAL A 204 0.67 18.32 0.37
CA VAL A 204 -0.45 19.26 0.15
C VAL A 204 0.03 20.72 0.10
N GLU A 205 1.04 21.04 0.91
CA GLU A 205 1.77 22.30 0.96
C GLU A 205 3.25 22.01 1.16
N PRO A 206 4.19 22.90 0.78
CA PRO A 206 5.62 22.65 0.97
C PRO A 206 5.97 22.26 2.42
N GLY A 207 6.46 21.03 2.61
CA GLY A 207 6.79 20.44 3.90
C GLY A 207 5.61 19.91 4.72
N SER A 208 4.39 19.87 4.17
CA SER A 208 3.18 19.34 4.81
C SER A 208 2.60 18.19 4.00
N TRP A 209 2.52 17.02 4.62
CA TRP A 209 2.14 15.77 3.99
C TRP A 209 0.88 15.18 4.62
N GLU A 210 -0.01 14.70 3.77
CA GLU A 210 -1.16 13.87 4.17
C GLU A 210 -0.89 12.42 3.84
N VAL A 211 -1.34 11.51 4.70
CA VAL A 211 -1.13 10.07 4.62
C VAL A 211 -2.46 9.32 4.65
N TRP A 212 -2.64 8.32 3.80
CA TRP A 212 -3.83 7.47 3.76
C TRP A 212 -3.51 6.04 3.36
N PHE A 213 -4.55 5.20 3.33
CA PHE A 213 -4.56 3.86 2.77
C PHE A 213 -5.69 3.72 1.75
#